data_AF-A0A067BYJ7-F1
#
_entry.id   AF-A0A067BYJ7-F1
#
_cell.length_a   1.000
_cell.length_b   1.000
_cell.length_c   1.000
_cell.angle_alpha   90.00
_cell.angle_beta   90.00
_cell.angle_gamma   90.00
#
_symmetry.space_group_name_H-M   'P 1'
#
loop_
_entity.id
_entity.type
_entity.pdbx_description
1 polymer ?
#
loop_
_entity_poly.entity_id
_entity_poly.type
_entity_poly.pdbx_seq_one_letter_code
_entity_poly.pdbx_strand_id
1 'polypeptide(L)' 'MGAQRAFIEAVASGDATVVANLLRDGADANALDDHPMLAVAALHGHTSVVAALLEAKADVDAMTPVLQH' A
#
# COMPACT_ATOMS: atom_id res chain seq x y z
N MET A 1 -17.12 -0.52 -6.16
CA MET A 1 -16.36 0.19 -5.11
C MET A 1 -15.97 -0.75 -3.96
N GLY A 2 -15.44 -1.96 -4.25
CA GLY A 2 -15.15 -2.98 -3.23
C GLY A 2 -13.65 -3.25 -3.07
N ALA A 3 -12.94 -3.46 -4.18
CA ALA A 3 -11.52 -3.83 -4.19
C ALA A 3 -10.61 -2.78 -3.53
N GLN A 4 -10.81 -1.50 -3.82
CA GLN A 4 -10.00 -0.41 -3.25
C GLN A 4 -10.13 -0.31 -1.71
N ARG A 5 -11.35 -0.42 -1.17
CA ARG A 5 -11.56 -0.37 0.28
C ARG A 5 -11.00 -1.60 0.98
N ALA A 6 -11.22 -2.78 0.41
CA ALA A 6 -10.64 -4.02 0.92
C ALA A 6 -9.11 -3.97 0.91
N PHE A 7 -8.52 -3.29 -0.08
CA PHE A 7 -7.08 -3.09 -0.14
C PHE A 7 -6.57 -2.18 0.97
N ILE A 8 -7.22 -1.03 1.20
CA ILE A 8 -6.87 -0.11 2.28
C ILE A 8 -6.98 -0.81 3.64
N GLU A 9 -8.05 -1.57 3.87
CA GLU A 9 -8.25 -2.33 5.11
C GLU A 9 -7.16 -3.39 5.30
N ALA A 10 -6.81 -4.15 4.25
CA ALA A 10 -5.75 -5.16 4.31
C ALA A 10 -4.36 -4.55 4.57
N VAL A 11 -4.07 -3.38 4.01
CA VAL A 11 -2.83 -2.64 4.28
C VAL A 11 -2.79 -2.17 5.74
N ALA A 12 -3.90 -1.61 6.23
CA ALA A 12 -4.04 -1.13 7.60
C ALA A 12 -4.01 -2.26 8.64
N SER A 13 -4.52 -3.45 8.31
CA SER A 13 -4.49 -4.64 9.16
C SER A 13 -3.14 -5.37 9.13
N GLY A 14 -2.33 -5.17 8.09
CA GLY A 14 -1.05 -5.86 7.91
C GLY A 14 -1.16 -7.20 7.17
N ASP A 15 -2.30 -7.47 6.52
CA ASP A 15 -2.58 -8.72 5.81
C ASP A 15 -1.91 -8.77 4.42
N ALA A 16 -0.60 -9.02 4.41
CA ALA A 16 0.20 -9.12 3.19
C ALA A 16 -0.36 -10.10 2.14
N THR A 17 -0.98 -11.20 2.58
CA THR A 17 -1.61 -12.18 1.68
C THR A 17 -2.80 -11.58 0.92
N VAL A 18 -3.64 -10.83 1.62
CA VAL A 18 -4.83 -10.19 1.02
C VAL A 18 -4.39 -9.05 0.11
N VAL A 19 -3.41 -8.25 0.54
CA VAL A 19 -2.76 -7.20 -0.27
C VAL A 19 -2.23 -7.79 -1.59
N ALA A 20 -1.44 -8.87 -1.54
CA ALA A 20 -0.91 -9.51 -2.73
C ALA A 20 -1.99 -10.05 -3.67
N ASN A 21 -3.05 -10.66 -3.13
CA ASN A 21 -4.18 -11.13 -3.93
C ASN A 21 -4.92 -9.98 -4.63
N LEU A 22 -5.16 -8.88 -3.93
CA LEU A 22 -5.83 -7.71 -4.49
C LEU A 22 -4.97 -7.03 -5.56
N LEU A 23 -3.65 -6.92 -5.35
CA LEU A 23 -2.71 -6.40 -6.35
C LEU A 23 -2.72 -7.26 -7.62
N ARG A 24 -2.78 -8.60 -7.47
CA ARG A 24 -2.94 -9.52 -8.60
C ARG A 24 -4.27 -9.38 -9.32
N ASP A 25 -5.33 -9.00 -8.59
CA ASP A 25 -6.66 -8.73 -9.14
C ASP A 25 -6.75 -7.37 -9.86
N GLY A 26 -5.66 -6.59 -9.83
CA GLY A 26 -5.58 -5.27 -10.48
C GLY A 26 -5.89 -4.10 -9.54
N ALA A 27 -5.82 -4.30 -8.22
CA ALA A 27 -5.85 -3.19 -7.28
C ALA A 27 -4.65 -2.25 -7.50
N ASP A 28 -4.89 -0.96 -7.30
CA ASP A 28 -3.86 0.06 -7.46
C ASP A 28 -2.92 0.04 -6.26
N ALA A 29 -1.66 -0.33 -6.47
CA ALA A 29 -0.63 -0.33 -5.42
C ALA A 29 -0.35 1.08 -4.87
N ASN A 30 -0.67 2.10 -5.65
CA ASN A 30 -0.57 3.52 -5.31
C ASN A 30 -1.91 4.09 -4.85
N ALA A 31 -2.83 3.23 -4.40
CA ALA A 31 -4.03 3.67 -3.72
C ALA A 31 -3.69 4.71 -2.66
N LEU A 32 -4.41 5.82 -2.71
CA LEU A 32 -4.33 6.90 -1.74
C LEU A 32 -5.66 6.91 -1.01
N ASP A 33 -5.56 6.81 0.32
CA ASP A 33 -6.64 7.22 1.20
C ASP A 33 -6.24 8.61 1.75
N ASP A 34 -5.99 8.74 3.05
CA ASP A 34 -5.35 9.93 3.64
C ASP A 34 -3.83 9.99 3.39
N HIS A 35 -3.18 8.82 3.28
CA HIS A 35 -1.76 8.65 3.02
C HIS A 35 -1.57 7.54 1.97
N PRO A 36 -0.44 7.52 1.24
CA PRO A 36 -0.13 6.42 0.34
C PRO A 36 -0.06 5.10 1.11
N MET A 37 -0.57 4.02 0.53
CA MET A 37 -0.60 2.71 1.20
C MET A 37 0.78 2.25 1.68
N LEU A 38 1.83 2.58 0.92
CA LEU A 38 3.20 2.27 1.31
C LEU A 38 3.63 3.01 2.58
N ALA A 39 3.19 4.27 2.76
CA ALA A 39 3.43 5.04 3.99
C ALA A 39 2.65 4.47 5.17
N VAL A 40 1.38 4.08 4.98
CA VAL A 40 0.56 3.46 6.03
C VAL A 40 1.21 2.16 6.52
N ALA A 41 1.60 1.28 5.59
CA ALA A 41 2.28 0.04 5.90
C ALA A 41 3.61 0.27 6.64
N ALA A 42 4.39 1.26 6.21
CA ALA A 42 5.66 1.61 6.86
C ALA A 42 5.47 2.20 8.27
N LEU A 43 4.50 3.10 8.45
CA LEU A 43 4.18 3.72 9.74
C LEU A 43 3.74 2.70 10.77
N HIS A 44 2.99 1.67 10.35
CA HIS A 44 2.54 0.58 11.21
C HIS A 44 3.60 -0.52 11.40
N GLY A 45 4.73 -0.46 10.68
CA GLY A 45 5.78 -1.48 10.74
C GLY A 45 5.42 -2.79 10.04
N HIS A 46 4.48 -2.76 9.09
CA HIS A 46 4.02 -3.92 8.33
C HIS A 46 4.99 -4.24 7.18
N THR A 47 6.20 -4.70 7.51
CA THR A 47 7.28 -4.95 6.54
C THR A 47 6.88 -5.91 5.41
N SER A 48 6.06 -6.91 5.71
CA SER A 48 5.54 -7.86 4.70
C SER A 48 4.59 -7.19 3.70
N VAL A 49 3.77 -6.24 4.15
CA VAL A 49 2.89 -5.45 3.28
C VAL A 49 3.73 -4.48 2.44
N VAL A 50 4.73 -3.83 3.04
CA VAL A 50 5.68 -2.97 2.30
C VAL A 50 6.36 -3.76 1.18
N ALA A 51 6.82 -4.98 1.46
CA ALA A 51 7.40 -5.84 0.44
C ALA A 51 6.41 -6.15 -0.69
N ALA A 52 5.18 -6.55 -0.37
CA ALA A 52 4.15 -6.84 -1.38
C ALA A 52 3.81 -5.63 -2.27
N LEU A 53 3.74 -4.44 -1.68
CA LEU A 53 3.51 -3.19 -2.40
C LEU A 53 4.69 -2.85 -3.33
N LEU A 54 5.93 -3.00 -2.86
CA LEU A 54 7.14 -2.78 -3.67
C LEU A 54 7.24 -3.79 -4.82
N GLU A 55 6.87 -5.05 -4.60
CA GLU A 55 6.79 -6.06 -5.66
C GLU A 55 5.76 -5.70 -6.73
N ALA A 56 4.67 -5.04 -6.35
CA ALA A 56 3.68 -4.51 -7.27
C ALA A 56 4.07 -3.16 -7.91
N LYS A 57 5.34 -2.74 -7.75
CA LYS A 57 5.86 -1.44 -8.22
C LYS A 57 5.08 -0.25 -7.65
N ALA A 58 4.65 -0.34 -6.39
CA ALA A 58 4.19 0.84 -5.67
C ALA A 58 5.29 1.90 -5.69
N ASP A 59 4.86 3.13 -5.93
CA ASP A 59 5.71 4.29 -6.06
C ASP A 59 6.29 4.61 -4.68
N VAL A 60 7.59 4.35 -4.52
CA VAL A 60 8.28 4.58 -3.25
C VAL A 60 8.38 6.06 -2.94
N ASP A 61 8.39 6.92 -3.96
CA ASP A 61 8.37 8.38 -3.80
C ASP A 61 7.03 8.88 -3.27
N ALA A 62 5.95 8.09 -3.38
CA ALA A 62 4.67 8.43 -2.76
C ALA A 62 4.79 8.52 -1.24
N MET A 63 5.71 7.78 -0.59
CA MET A 63 5.90 7.82 0.87
C MET A 63 6.27 9.21 1.42
N THR A 64 6.68 10.16 0.57
CA THR A 64 7.22 11.42 1.03
C THR A 64 7.07 12.56 0.03
N PRO A 65 6.34 13.65 0.35
CA PRO A 65 6.75 14.98 -0.06
C PRO A 65 7.77 15.50 0.95
N VAL A 66 8.93 14.84 1.10
CA VAL A 66 10.04 15.46 1.84
C VAL A 66 10.92 16.19 0.83
N LEU A 67 10.75 17.51 0.81
CA LEU A 67 11.76 18.48 0.37
C LEU A 67 12.23 18.34 -1.09
N GLN A 68 11.38 18.73 -2.04
CA GLN A 68 11.92 19.51 -3.16
C GLN A 68 11.84 20.98 -2.75
N HIS A 69 13.01 21.60 -2.77
CA HIS A 69 13.33 22.90 -2.22
C HIS A 69 12.47 24.06 -2.78
#